data_AF-A0A7J9F4E0-F1
#
_entry.id   AF-A0A7J9F4E0-F1
#
_cell.length_a   1.000
_cell.length_b   1.000
_cell.length_c   1.000
_cell.angle_alpha   90.00
_cell.angle_beta   90.00
_cell.angle_gamma   90.00
#
_symmetry.space_group_name_H-M   'P 1'
#
loop_
_entity.id
_entity.type
_entity.pdbx_description
1 polymer ?
#
loop_
_entity_poly.entity_id
_entity_poly.type
_entity_poly.pdbx_seq_one_letter_code
_entity_poly.pdbx_strand_id
1 'polypeptide(L)'
;LRSGLHRQHGKQGAGGGGGGAKGIYAKLTIAVVGLLICTLSLLFSATIGGNRGSLEPSEINAEELWESAKSSGWRPSSAPRSDWPPPPRETNGYLRVRCNGGLNQQRSAICNAVLAARIMNATLVLPELDANSFWHDESGFQGIYDVEHFIQTLKYDVQIVESIPEIRKNGKTKKIKGYQLRPPRDAPIEWYTTVALKKMQEHGAIYLTPFSHRLAEEIDNPEYQRLRCRVNYHALRFKPNIMQLSESIVDKLRAQGHFMSIHLRFEMDMLAFA
;
A
#
# COMPACT_ATOMS: atom_id res chain seq x y z
N LEU A 1 -53.64 -2.47 19.25
CA LEU A 1 -54.48 -1.87 20.30
C LEU A 1 -53.98 -0.44 20.53
N ARG A 2 -54.75 0.55 20.03
CA ARG A 2 -55.52 1.55 20.79
C ARG A 2 -54.62 2.60 21.47
N SER A 3 -54.55 3.85 20.99
CA SER A 3 -55.58 4.90 20.85
C SER A 3 -55.75 5.75 22.11
N GLY A 4 -55.88 7.07 21.92
CA GLY A 4 -56.31 8.08 22.90
C GLY A 4 -55.56 9.40 22.66
N LEU A 5 -55.91 10.29 21.72
CA LEU A 5 -57.16 11.00 21.48
C LEU A 5 -57.52 11.95 22.64
N HIS A 6 -57.30 13.26 22.45
CA HIS A 6 -58.30 14.24 22.83
C HIS A 6 -58.29 15.47 21.93
N ARG A 7 -59.51 15.81 21.54
CA ARG A 7 -59.99 16.79 20.57
C ARG A 7 -60.56 17.97 21.36
N GLN A 8 -60.44 19.20 20.85
CA GLN A 8 -61.51 20.18 21.06
C GLN A 8 -61.72 21.04 19.82
N HIS A 9 -63.01 21.21 19.53
CA HIS A 9 -63.62 21.95 18.44
C HIS A 9 -63.69 23.44 18.74
N GLY A 10 -63.67 24.26 17.70
CA GLY A 10 -64.23 25.61 17.69
C GLY A 10 -64.64 25.97 16.26
N LYS A 11 -65.94 26.17 16.05
CA LYS A 11 -66.60 26.42 14.75
C LYS A 11 -67.26 27.79 14.81
N GLN A 12 -67.37 28.44 13.64
CA GLN A 12 -68.20 29.62 13.30
C GLN A 12 -67.68 30.97 13.83
N GLY A 13 -67.74 32.09 13.11
CA GLY A 13 -68.25 32.36 11.76
C GLY A 13 -68.09 33.85 11.40
N ALA A 14 -68.18 34.11 10.09
CA ALA A 14 -68.72 35.26 9.36
C ALA A 14 -68.44 36.74 9.75
N GLY A 15 -68.22 37.54 8.70
CA GLY A 15 -68.34 39.01 8.66
C GLY A 15 -66.99 39.72 8.81
N GLY A 16 -66.54 40.64 7.97
CA GLY A 16 -67.17 41.43 6.92
C GLY A 16 -66.45 42.79 6.91
N GLY A 17 -65.99 43.23 5.73
CA GLY A 17 -65.81 44.65 5.38
C GLY A 17 -64.70 45.48 6.06
N GLY A 18 -63.75 45.92 5.23
CA GLY A 18 -63.43 47.36 5.13
C GLY A 18 -62.20 47.91 5.88
N GLY A 19 -61.24 48.46 5.13
CA GLY A 19 -60.19 49.38 5.61
C GLY A 19 -58.76 48.85 5.40
N GLY A 20 -58.15 48.87 4.22
CA GLY A 20 -58.28 49.88 3.16
C GLY A 20 -57.38 51.10 3.41
N ALA A 21 -56.11 50.93 3.85
CA ALA A 21 -54.98 51.84 3.63
C ALA A 21 -53.73 51.42 4.44
N LYS A 22 -53.87 51.09 5.73
CA LYS A 22 -52.73 50.87 6.64
C LYS A 22 -51.88 49.63 6.32
N GLY A 23 -52.50 48.57 5.80
CA GLY A 23 -51.79 47.34 5.40
C GLY A 23 -51.00 47.46 4.09
N ILE A 24 -51.31 48.45 3.25
CA ILE A 24 -50.62 48.65 1.96
C ILE A 24 -49.32 49.44 2.20
N TYR A 25 -49.35 50.48 3.04
CA TYR A 25 -48.15 51.22 3.43
C TYR A 25 -47.15 50.33 4.18
N ALA A 26 -47.60 49.49 5.12
CA ALA A 26 -46.71 48.57 5.83
C ALA A 26 -46.06 47.53 4.90
N LYS A 27 -46.82 47.00 3.92
CA LYS A 27 -46.29 46.05 2.91
C LYS A 27 -45.33 46.72 1.92
N LEU A 28 -45.61 47.97 1.51
CA LEU A 28 -44.71 48.76 0.67
C LEU A 28 -43.40 49.09 1.39
N THR A 29 -43.46 49.47 2.68
CA THR A 29 -42.25 49.75 3.47
C THR A 29 -41.37 48.51 3.62
N ILE A 30 -41.95 47.33 3.86
CA ILE A 30 -41.19 46.08 3.93
C ILE A 30 -40.57 45.71 2.57
N ALA A 31 -41.31 45.90 1.48
CA ALA A 31 -40.80 45.64 0.13
C ALA A 31 -39.63 46.59 -0.24
N VAL A 32 -39.74 47.87 0.13
CA VAL A 32 -38.69 48.88 -0.11
C VAL A 32 -37.45 48.59 0.73
N VAL A 33 -37.61 48.20 2.00
CA VAL A 33 -36.49 47.78 2.85
C VAL A 33 -35.82 46.51 2.31
N GLY A 34 -36.60 45.53 1.85
CA GLY A 34 -36.07 44.32 1.21
C GLY A 34 -35.29 44.60 -0.06
N LEU A 35 -35.78 45.52 -0.89
CA LEU A 35 -35.08 45.99 -2.10
C LEU A 35 -33.78 46.72 -1.77
N LEU A 36 -33.79 47.60 -0.75
CA LEU A 36 -32.58 48.30 -0.29
C LEU A 36 -31.52 47.35 0.28
N ILE A 37 -31.94 46.32 1.02
CA ILE A 37 -31.00 45.30 1.52
C ILE A 37 -30.43 44.48 0.36
N CYS A 38 -31.24 44.12 -0.64
CA CYS A 38 -30.76 43.40 -1.82
C CYS A 38 -29.79 44.25 -2.66
N THR A 39 -30.08 45.54 -2.86
CA THR A 39 -29.19 46.43 -3.62
C THR A 39 -27.90 46.71 -2.86
N LEU A 40 -27.94 46.90 -1.54
CA LEU A 40 -26.74 47.00 -0.70
C LEU A 40 -25.91 45.72 -0.70
N SER A 41 -26.55 44.54 -0.68
CA SER A 41 -25.87 43.24 -0.76
C SER A 41 -25.23 43.00 -2.12
N LEU A 42 -25.89 43.41 -3.21
CA LEU A 42 -25.34 43.34 -4.57
C LEU A 42 -24.18 44.34 -4.75
N LEU A 43 -24.28 45.53 -4.16
CA LEU A 43 -23.19 46.53 -4.17
C LEU A 43 -21.99 46.08 -3.32
N PHE A 44 -22.21 45.45 -2.16
CA PHE A 44 -21.14 44.84 -1.36
C PHE A 44 -20.48 43.65 -2.07
N SER A 45 -21.27 42.85 -2.81
CA SER A 45 -20.74 41.76 -3.64
C SER A 45 -19.95 42.29 -4.84
N ALA A 46 -20.35 43.44 -5.40
CA ALA A 46 -19.65 44.10 -6.50
C ALA A 46 -18.33 44.76 -6.06
N THR A 47 -18.23 45.26 -4.82
CA THR A 47 -16.99 45.85 -4.28
C THR A 47 -16.02 44.81 -3.71
N ILE A 48 -16.48 43.60 -3.36
CA ILE A 48 -15.61 42.45 -2.99
C ILE A 48 -15.17 41.65 -4.24
N GLY A 49 -15.57 42.04 -5.45
CA GLY A 49 -15.11 41.47 -6.73
C GLY A 49 -13.74 42.00 -7.22
N GLY A 50 -13.10 42.89 -6.46
CA GLY A 50 -11.90 43.64 -6.85
C GLY A 50 -10.58 43.06 -6.36
N ASN A 51 -10.41 41.73 -6.37
CA ASN A 51 -9.07 41.15 -6.43
C ASN A 51 -9.10 39.91 -7.34
N ARG A 52 -9.46 40.14 -8.61
CA ARG A 52 -8.99 39.26 -9.68
C ARG A 52 -7.48 39.53 -9.80
N GLY A 53 -6.70 38.91 -8.91
CA GLY A 53 -5.33 38.59 -9.26
C GLY A 53 -5.40 37.92 -10.64
N SER A 54 -4.65 38.45 -11.59
CA SER A 54 -4.50 37.84 -12.90
C SER A 54 -4.12 36.39 -12.68
N LEU A 55 -5.08 35.48 -12.80
CA LEU A 55 -4.83 34.09 -13.14
C LEU A 55 -4.41 34.12 -14.61
N GLU A 56 -3.25 34.73 -14.87
CA GLU A 56 -2.43 34.30 -16.00
C GLU A 56 -2.29 32.79 -15.80
N PRO A 57 -2.72 31.96 -16.77
CA PRO A 57 -2.30 30.57 -16.75
C PRO A 57 -0.78 30.62 -16.59
N SER A 58 -0.25 30.11 -15.49
CA SER A 58 1.19 29.87 -15.41
C SER A 58 1.53 29.06 -16.66
N GLU A 59 2.28 29.65 -17.57
CA GLU A 59 2.64 29.03 -18.83
C GLU A 59 3.50 27.82 -18.45
N ILE A 60 2.86 26.64 -18.41
CA ILE A 60 3.54 25.41 -18.00
C ILE A 60 4.53 25.11 -19.10
N ASN A 61 5.80 25.35 -18.81
CA ASN A 61 6.90 24.94 -19.66
C ASN A 61 6.88 23.40 -19.73
N ALA A 62 6.46 22.85 -20.86
CA ALA A 62 6.31 21.41 -21.03
C ALA A 62 7.66 20.70 -21.02
N GLU A 63 8.73 21.41 -21.36
CA GLU A 63 10.11 20.92 -21.32
C GLU A 63 10.58 20.72 -19.86
N GLU A 64 10.15 21.57 -18.93
CA GLU A 64 10.41 21.39 -17.48
C GLU A 64 9.74 20.12 -16.94
N LEU A 65 8.62 19.68 -17.51
CA LEU A 65 7.93 18.45 -17.10
C LEU A 65 8.77 17.18 -17.38
N TRP A 66 9.70 17.25 -18.33
CA TRP A 66 10.57 16.13 -18.68
C TRP A 66 11.86 16.09 -17.85
N GLU A 67 12.12 17.13 -17.05
CA GLU A 67 13.24 17.12 -16.11
C GLU A 67 12.98 16.17 -14.93
N SER A 68 14.07 15.72 -14.29
CA SER A 68 13.94 14.92 -13.07
C SER A 68 13.38 15.78 -11.93
N ALA A 69 12.30 15.31 -11.31
CA ALA A 69 11.72 15.97 -10.15
C ALA A 69 12.76 16.20 -9.04
N LYS A 70 12.76 17.40 -8.45
CA LYS A 70 13.65 17.75 -7.34
C LYS A 70 13.42 16.79 -6.18
N SER A 71 14.47 16.08 -5.76
CA SER A 71 14.38 15.09 -4.68
C SER A 71 14.00 15.69 -3.32
N SER A 72 14.00 17.02 -3.15
CA SER A 72 13.64 17.69 -1.89
C SER A 72 14.42 17.17 -0.67
N GLY A 73 15.67 16.75 -0.87
CA GLY A 73 16.53 16.18 0.17
C GLY A 73 16.32 14.69 0.44
N TRP A 74 15.32 14.06 -0.17
CA TRP A 74 15.14 12.61 -0.13
C TRP A 74 16.28 11.91 -0.87
N ARG A 75 16.78 10.84 -0.27
CA ARG A 75 17.83 9.99 -0.85
C ARG A 75 17.49 8.52 -0.69
N PRO A 76 17.91 7.66 -1.62
CA PRO A 76 17.77 6.22 -1.46
C PRO A 76 18.32 5.73 -0.11
N SER A 77 17.61 4.80 0.52
CA SER A 77 17.96 4.25 1.83
C SER A 77 17.83 2.73 1.82
N SER A 78 18.71 2.07 1.07
CA SER A 78 18.81 0.61 0.99
C SER A 78 20.14 0.06 1.50
N ALA A 79 21.23 0.85 1.48
CA ALA A 79 22.52 0.43 2.03
C ALA A 79 22.53 0.55 3.56
N PRO A 80 23.15 -0.39 4.30
CA PRO A 80 23.28 -0.27 5.75
C PRO A 80 24.06 0.99 6.16
N ARG A 81 23.72 1.58 7.30
CA ARG A 81 24.39 2.79 7.82
C ARG A 81 24.98 2.61 9.21
N SER A 82 24.61 1.56 9.92
CA SER A 82 25.27 1.10 11.15
C SER A 82 25.95 -0.24 10.93
N ASP A 83 26.58 -0.77 11.99
CA ASP A 83 27.11 -2.13 11.98
C ASP A 83 26.02 -3.13 11.55
N TRP A 84 26.36 -3.92 10.54
CA TRP A 84 25.46 -4.89 9.91
C TRP A 84 26.27 -6.14 9.55
N PRO A 85 26.55 -7.00 10.55
CA PRO A 85 27.43 -8.14 10.34
C PRO A 85 26.76 -9.19 9.43
N PRO A 86 27.57 -9.97 8.69
CA PRO A 86 27.06 -11.06 7.89
C PRO A 86 26.32 -12.10 8.75
N PRO A 87 25.41 -12.89 8.17
CA PRO A 87 24.72 -13.94 8.90
C PRO A 87 25.73 -14.95 9.49
N PRO A 88 25.44 -15.55 10.66
CA PRO A 88 26.30 -16.56 11.25
C PRO A 88 26.43 -17.78 10.32
N ARG A 89 27.52 -18.54 10.42
CA ARG A 89 27.72 -19.76 9.62
C ARG A 89 26.68 -20.83 9.95
N GLU A 90 26.37 -20.99 11.24
CA GLU A 90 25.31 -21.86 11.73
C GLU A 90 24.05 -21.04 12.00
N THR A 91 22.91 -21.50 11.49
CA THR A 91 21.61 -20.83 11.64
C THR A 91 20.69 -21.60 12.58
N ASN A 92 19.63 -20.95 13.07
CA ASN A 92 18.67 -21.56 14.00
C ASN A 92 17.75 -22.62 13.36
N GLY A 93 17.77 -22.74 12.02
CA GLY A 93 16.93 -23.65 11.25
C GLY A 93 16.48 -23.05 9.93
N TYR A 94 15.49 -23.69 9.30
CA TYR A 94 14.96 -23.30 7.99
C TYR A 94 13.61 -22.60 8.10
N LEU A 95 13.50 -21.44 7.45
CA LEU A 95 12.25 -20.70 7.30
C LEU A 95 11.69 -20.94 5.89
N ARG A 96 10.52 -21.58 5.81
CA ARG A 96 9.68 -21.60 4.61
C ARG A 96 8.53 -20.61 4.76
N VAL A 97 8.16 -19.95 3.68
CA VAL A 97 7.03 -19.02 3.65
C VAL A 97 6.18 -19.26 2.41
N ARG A 98 4.86 -19.11 2.54
CA ARG A 98 3.94 -19.00 1.41
C ARG A 98 3.37 -17.59 1.32
N CYS A 99 3.89 -16.82 0.38
CA CYS A 99 3.46 -15.47 0.07
C CYS A 99 2.13 -15.53 -0.69
N ASN A 100 1.09 -14.89 -0.15
CA ASN A 100 -0.26 -14.90 -0.73
C ASN A 100 -0.75 -13.49 -1.07
N GLY A 101 -1.80 -13.41 -1.90
CA GLY A 101 -2.34 -12.15 -2.41
C GLY A 101 -1.89 -11.84 -3.85
N GLY A 102 -2.11 -10.62 -4.33
CA GLY A 102 -1.65 -10.21 -5.67
C GLY A 102 -0.11 -10.07 -5.76
N LEU A 103 0.46 -10.02 -6.96
CA LEU A 103 1.93 -10.02 -7.16
C LEU A 103 2.66 -8.93 -6.34
N ASN A 104 2.10 -7.71 -6.26
CA ASN A 104 2.67 -6.64 -5.44
C ASN A 104 2.61 -6.93 -3.93
N GLN A 105 1.54 -7.57 -3.46
CA GLN A 105 1.44 -7.99 -2.05
C GLN A 105 2.43 -9.13 -1.75
N GLN A 106 2.59 -10.06 -2.70
CA GLN A 106 3.59 -11.12 -2.60
C GLN A 106 5.02 -10.55 -2.59
N ARG A 107 5.30 -9.51 -3.39
CA ARG A 107 6.57 -8.78 -3.36
C ARG A 107 6.89 -8.23 -1.97
N SER A 108 5.92 -7.55 -1.34
CA SER A 108 6.06 -7.08 0.05
C SER A 108 6.22 -8.22 1.06
N ALA A 109 5.49 -9.33 0.86
CA ALA A 109 5.61 -10.52 1.69
C ALA A 109 7.01 -11.15 1.62
N ILE A 110 7.65 -11.19 0.43
CA ILE A 110 9.03 -11.66 0.27
C ILE A 110 10.01 -10.77 1.05
N CYS A 111 9.84 -9.44 0.98
CA CYS A 111 10.66 -8.51 1.75
C CYS A 111 10.56 -8.78 3.25
N ASN A 112 9.35 -9.03 3.74
CA ASN A 112 9.11 -9.41 5.13
C ASN A 112 9.66 -10.80 5.48
N ALA A 113 9.69 -11.75 4.55
CA ALA A 113 10.24 -13.07 4.77
C ALA A 113 11.77 -13.05 4.94
N VAL A 114 12.47 -12.26 4.11
CA VAL A 114 13.91 -12.02 4.27
C VAL A 114 14.19 -11.35 5.61
N LEU A 115 13.41 -10.34 5.98
CA LEU A 115 13.58 -9.68 7.28
C LEU A 115 13.28 -10.63 8.46
N ALA A 116 12.24 -11.45 8.37
CA ALA A 116 11.93 -12.45 9.40
C ALA A 116 13.06 -13.49 9.54
N ALA A 117 13.66 -13.93 8.44
CA ALA A 117 14.83 -14.80 8.48
C ALA A 117 16.02 -14.12 9.16
N ARG A 118 16.25 -12.82 8.90
CA ARG A 118 17.29 -12.02 9.56
C ARG A 118 17.06 -11.92 11.07
N ILE A 119 15.84 -11.56 11.48
CA ILE A 119 15.45 -11.44 12.89
C ILE A 119 15.68 -12.75 13.66
N MET A 120 15.36 -13.89 13.03
CA MET A 120 15.50 -15.21 13.65
C MET A 120 16.87 -15.86 13.45
N ASN A 121 17.82 -15.22 12.75
CA ASN A 121 19.07 -15.86 12.29
C ASN A 121 18.81 -17.22 11.62
N ALA A 122 17.82 -17.29 10.74
CA ALA A 122 17.38 -18.48 10.05
C ALA A 122 17.92 -18.54 8.62
N THR A 123 18.03 -19.74 8.06
CA THR A 123 18.21 -19.93 6.62
C THR A 123 16.84 -19.79 5.95
N LEU A 124 16.70 -18.85 5.02
CA LEU A 124 15.49 -18.70 4.22
C LEU A 124 15.50 -19.73 3.08
N VAL A 125 14.43 -20.51 2.97
CA VAL A 125 14.16 -21.28 1.75
C VAL A 125 13.45 -20.35 0.76
N LEU A 126 13.73 -20.47 -0.53
CA LEU A 126 13.09 -19.64 -1.57
C LEU A 126 11.56 -19.53 -1.34
N PRO A 127 11.00 -18.31 -1.34
CA PRO A 127 9.58 -18.10 -1.07
C PRO A 127 8.67 -18.85 -2.04
N GLU A 128 7.59 -19.44 -1.52
CA GLU A 128 6.52 -20.00 -2.34
C GLU A 128 5.51 -18.91 -2.68
N LEU A 129 5.16 -18.78 -3.96
CA LEU A 129 4.15 -17.83 -4.43
C LEU A 129 2.80 -18.53 -4.52
N ASP A 130 1.76 -17.92 -3.97
CA ASP A 130 0.39 -18.40 -4.12
C ASP A 130 -0.12 -18.07 -5.53
N ALA A 131 -0.30 -19.10 -6.34
CA ALA A 131 -0.92 -18.98 -7.66
C ALA A 131 -2.45 -18.90 -7.57
N ASN A 132 -3.07 -19.40 -6.51
CA ASN A 132 -4.49 -19.76 -6.59
C ASN A 132 -5.48 -18.61 -6.33
N SER A 133 -5.01 -17.49 -5.80
CA SER A 133 -5.93 -16.45 -5.31
C SER A 133 -6.38 -15.45 -6.38
N PHE A 134 -5.58 -15.22 -7.45
CA PHE A 134 -5.87 -14.18 -8.45
C PHE A 134 -5.30 -14.46 -9.86
N TRP A 135 -4.27 -15.31 -10.03
CA TRP A 135 -3.54 -15.47 -11.29
C TRP A 135 -3.22 -16.95 -11.54
N HIS A 136 -3.78 -17.58 -12.58
CA HIS A 136 -3.53 -19.00 -12.91
C HIS A 136 -2.13 -19.23 -13.53
N ASP A 137 -1.07 -18.78 -12.86
CA ASP A 137 0.32 -18.90 -13.28
C ASP A 137 1.11 -19.81 -12.32
N GLU A 138 1.61 -20.93 -12.85
CA GLU A 138 2.38 -21.93 -12.10
C GLU A 138 3.89 -21.66 -12.08
N SER A 139 4.34 -20.55 -12.66
CA SER A 139 5.76 -20.18 -12.78
C SER A 139 6.49 -20.12 -11.42
N GLY A 140 5.78 -19.75 -10.35
CA GLY A 140 6.35 -19.61 -9.00
C GLY A 140 7.48 -18.58 -8.91
N PHE A 141 8.23 -18.59 -7.81
CA PHE A 141 9.32 -17.63 -7.59
C PHE A 141 10.41 -17.74 -8.66
N GLN A 142 10.85 -18.96 -8.94
CA GLN A 142 11.92 -19.24 -9.90
C GLN A 142 11.52 -18.98 -11.36
N GLY A 143 10.23 -18.88 -11.66
CA GLY A 143 9.75 -18.51 -12.99
C GLY A 143 9.76 -17.00 -13.25
N ILE A 144 9.59 -16.19 -12.19
CA ILE A 144 9.44 -14.74 -12.28
C ILE A 144 10.75 -14.00 -11.98
N TYR A 145 11.47 -14.41 -10.92
CA TYR A 145 12.64 -13.70 -10.41
C TYR A 145 13.95 -14.38 -10.78
N ASP A 146 15.01 -13.59 -10.88
CA ASP A 146 16.38 -14.07 -11.02
C ASP A 146 16.89 -14.59 -9.67
N VAL A 147 16.87 -15.91 -9.51
CA VAL A 147 17.22 -16.61 -8.27
C VAL A 147 18.68 -16.39 -7.89
N GLU A 148 19.60 -16.49 -8.85
CA GLU A 148 21.02 -16.33 -8.59
C GLU A 148 21.33 -14.90 -8.13
N HIS A 149 20.77 -13.91 -8.84
CA HIS A 149 20.88 -12.50 -8.45
C HIS A 149 20.30 -12.24 -7.05
N PHE A 150 19.15 -12.84 -6.73
CA PHE A 150 18.50 -12.69 -5.43
C PHE A 150 19.38 -13.23 -4.29
N ILE A 151 19.92 -14.45 -4.43
CA ILE A 151 20.80 -15.08 -3.44
C ILE A 151 22.10 -14.27 -3.30
N GLN A 152 22.72 -13.89 -4.42
CA GLN A 152 23.99 -13.17 -4.41
C GLN A 152 23.88 -11.77 -3.82
N THR A 153 22.79 -11.06 -4.10
CA THR A 153 22.53 -9.72 -3.56
C THR A 153 22.36 -9.73 -2.04
N LEU A 154 21.79 -10.80 -1.48
CA LEU A 154 21.44 -10.91 -0.06
C LEU A 154 22.41 -11.78 0.76
N LYS A 155 23.51 -12.26 0.17
CA LYS A 155 24.45 -13.20 0.82
C LYS A 155 25.05 -12.71 2.14
N TYR A 156 25.16 -11.39 2.32
CA TYR A 156 25.65 -10.77 3.57
C TYR A 156 24.52 -10.36 4.53
N ASP A 157 23.27 -10.62 4.16
CA ASP A 157 22.09 -10.31 4.96
C ASP A 157 21.54 -11.56 5.63
N VAL A 158 21.25 -12.58 4.82
CA VAL A 158 20.58 -13.82 5.22
C VAL A 158 21.12 -14.97 4.37
N GLN A 159 21.24 -16.15 4.95
CA GLN A 159 21.51 -17.37 4.18
C GLN A 159 20.25 -17.80 3.43
N ILE A 160 20.36 -18.07 2.13
CA ILE A 160 19.23 -18.45 1.28
C ILE A 160 19.56 -19.75 0.57
N VAL A 161 18.60 -20.68 0.55
CA VAL A 161 18.69 -21.96 -0.17
C VAL A 161 17.46 -22.19 -1.03
N GLU A 162 17.60 -22.92 -2.14
CA GLU A 162 16.47 -23.27 -3.00
C GLU A 162 15.51 -24.26 -2.36
N SER A 163 16.05 -25.21 -1.59
CA SER A 163 15.27 -26.21 -0.88
C SER A 163 15.97 -26.61 0.42
N ILE A 164 15.23 -27.17 1.37
CA ILE A 164 15.81 -27.69 2.61
C ILE A 164 16.70 -28.90 2.26
N PRO A 165 17.98 -28.92 2.65
CA PRO A 165 18.88 -30.02 2.38
C PRO A 165 18.34 -31.36 2.91
N GLU A 166 18.49 -32.40 2.11
CA GLU A 166 18.14 -33.75 2.51
C GLU A 166 19.19 -34.34 3.45
N ILE A 167 18.80 -34.67 4.68
CA ILE A 167 19.71 -35.32 5.63
C ILE A 167 19.66 -36.83 5.40
N ARG A 168 20.80 -37.41 4.99
CA ARG A 168 20.98 -38.87 4.91
C ARG A 168 21.49 -39.38 6.26
N LYS A 169 20.69 -40.22 6.94
CA LYS A 169 21.11 -40.90 8.17
C LYS A 169 20.79 -42.39 8.06
N ASN A 170 21.79 -43.24 8.26
CA ASN A 170 21.68 -44.71 8.19
C ASN A 170 21.04 -45.21 6.88
N GLY A 171 21.44 -44.65 5.74
CA GLY A 171 20.91 -45.03 4.42
C GLY A 171 19.47 -44.57 4.13
N LYS A 172 18.81 -43.87 5.07
CA LYS A 172 17.48 -43.28 4.88
C LYS A 172 17.57 -41.77 4.70
N THR A 173 16.91 -41.26 3.67
CA THR A 173 16.71 -39.83 3.44
C THR A 173 15.60 -39.32 4.35
N LYS A 174 15.90 -38.39 5.25
CA LYS A 174 14.88 -37.71 6.07
C LYS A 174 14.61 -36.32 5.51
N LYS A 175 13.41 -36.11 4.97
CA LYS A 175 12.91 -34.78 4.60
C LYS A 175 12.43 -34.06 5.85
N ILE A 176 13.05 -32.94 6.22
CA ILE A 176 12.56 -32.09 7.29
C ILE A 176 11.26 -31.44 6.81
N LYS A 177 10.14 -31.81 7.42
CA LYS A 177 8.87 -31.12 7.20
C LYS A 177 8.83 -29.91 8.13
N GLY A 178 8.59 -28.72 7.57
CA GLY A 178 8.44 -27.51 8.35
C GLY A 178 7.19 -27.59 9.24
N TYR A 179 7.32 -27.25 10.52
CA TYR A 179 6.18 -27.10 11.41
C TYR A 179 5.36 -25.87 11.00
N GLN A 180 4.08 -26.08 10.67
CA GLN A 180 3.24 -25.02 10.12
C GLN A 180 2.80 -24.06 11.23
N LEU A 181 2.98 -22.76 10.98
CA LEU A 181 2.49 -21.68 11.84
C LEU A 181 1.72 -20.66 11.01
N ARG A 182 0.73 -20.05 11.65
CA ARG A 182 0.01 -18.89 11.11
C ARG A 182 0.40 -17.66 11.95
N PRO A 183 1.27 -16.77 11.43
CA PRO A 183 1.61 -15.57 12.18
C PRO A 183 0.38 -14.66 12.39
N PRO A 184 0.31 -13.92 13.50
CA PRO A 184 -0.65 -12.82 13.65
C PRO A 184 -0.54 -11.81 12.51
N ARG A 185 -1.59 -11.04 12.26
CA ARG A 185 -1.51 -9.92 11.32
C ARG A 185 -0.58 -8.87 11.93
N ASP A 186 0.30 -8.30 11.13
CA ASP A 186 1.29 -7.30 11.55
C ASP A 186 2.08 -7.76 12.80
N ALA A 187 2.45 -9.04 12.83
CA ALA A 187 3.08 -9.65 14.00
C ALA A 187 4.35 -8.87 14.39
N PRO A 188 4.52 -8.56 15.68
CA PRO A 188 5.64 -7.75 16.13
C PRO A 188 6.92 -8.61 16.17
N ILE A 189 8.09 -7.96 16.27
CA ILE A 189 9.39 -8.64 16.24
C ILE A 189 9.48 -9.72 17.33
N GLU A 190 8.90 -9.45 18.50
CA GLU A 190 8.88 -10.34 19.65
C GLU A 190 8.23 -11.68 19.32
N TRP A 191 7.22 -11.72 18.44
CA TRP A 191 6.60 -12.98 18.04
C TRP A 191 7.58 -13.88 17.28
N TYR A 192 8.45 -13.29 16.46
CA TYR A 192 9.48 -14.00 15.71
C TYR A 192 10.61 -14.50 16.62
N THR A 193 11.07 -13.66 17.56
CA THR A 193 12.15 -14.01 18.48
C THR A 193 11.72 -14.94 19.62
N THR A 194 10.42 -15.11 19.85
CA THR A 194 9.87 -16.00 20.90
C THR A 194 9.17 -17.22 20.32
N VAL A 195 7.96 -17.05 19.75
CA VAL A 195 7.08 -18.15 19.34
C VAL A 195 7.64 -18.87 18.11
N ALA A 196 7.98 -18.13 17.06
CA ALA A 196 8.45 -18.72 15.81
C ALA A 196 9.84 -19.36 15.98
N LEU A 197 10.77 -18.64 16.60
CA LEU A 197 12.13 -19.14 16.86
C LEU A 197 12.13 -20.40 17.72
N LYS A 198 11.34 -20.44 18.80
CA LYS A 198 11.21 -21.66 19.63
C LYS A 198 10.74 -22.86 18.80
N LYS A 199 9.73 -22.68 17.96
CA LYS A 199 9.23 -23.75 17.08
C LYS A 199 10.24 -24.16 16.03
N MET A 200 11.04 -23.23 15.51
CA MET A 200 12.13 -23.52 14.60
C MET A 200 13.20 -24.38 15.27
N GLN A 201 13.61 -24.05 16.48
CA GLN A 201 14.59 -24.84 17.24
C GLN A 201 14.07 -26.24 17.60
N GLU A 202 12.78 -26.37 17.93
CA GLU A 202 12.14 -27.67 18.23
C GLU A 202 12.06 -28.60 17.00
N HIS A 203 11.80 -28.04 15.81
CA HIS A 203 11.47 -28.83 14.62
C HIS A 203 12.54 -28.78 13.51
N GLY A 204 13.55 -27.92 13.64
CA GLY A 204 14.58 -27.64 12.63
C GLY A 204 14.10 -26.81 11.44
N ALA A 205 12.80 -26.79 11.15
CA ALA A 205 12.20 -25.95 10.13
C ALA A 205 10.77 -25.55 10.51
N ILE A 206 10.36 -24.35 10.10
CA ILE A 206 8.96 -23.88 10.20
C ILE A 206 8.44 -23.46 8.82
N TYR A 207 7.12 -23.50 8.66
CA TYR A 207 6.42 -23.05 7.47
C TYR A 207 5.37 -22.01 7.85
N LEU A 208 5.61 -20.76 7.47
CA LEU A 208 4.69 -19.66 7.75
C LEU A 208 3.71 -19.50 6.59
N THR A 209 2.44 -19.75 6.85
CA THR A 209 1.41 -19.68 5.81
C THR A 209 0.01 -19.42 6.40
N PRO A 210 -0.80 -18.54 5.78
CA PRO A 210 -0.46 -17.56 4.73
C PRO A 210 0.47 -16.43 5.25
N PHE A 211 1.33 -15.87 4.39
CA PHE A 211 2.35 -14.87 4.76
C PHE A 211 2.18 -13.46 4.15
N SER A 212 0.95 -12.97 4.00
CA SER A 212 0.68 -11.56 3.65
C SER A 212 0.42 -10.71 4.89
N HIS A 213 1.08 -9.54 5.00
CA HIS A 213 0.98 -8.63 6.16
C HIS A 213 1.18 -9.34 7.52
N ARG A 214 2.27 -10.12 7.61
CA ARG A 214 2.58 -10.97 8.77
C ARG A 214 3.77 -10.50 9.61
N LEU A 215 4.33 -9.34 9.30
CA LEU A 215 5.39 -8.69 10.08
C LEU A 215 5.05 -7.21 10.17
N ALA A 216 5.17 -6.63 11.36
CA ALA A 216 4.84 -5.22 11.62
C ALA A 216 5.50 -4.28 10.60
N GLU A 217 4.73 -3.33 10.04
CA GLU A 217 5.23 -2.39 9.03
C GLU A 217 6.22 -1.40 9.65
N GLU A 218 5.84 -0.77 10.75
CA GLU A 218 6.68 0.16 11.50
C GLU A 218 7.55 -0.60 12.50
N ILE A 219 8.86 -0.44 12.34
CA ILE A 219 9.88 -1.07 13.16
C ILE A 219 10.92 0.00 13.50
N ASP A 220 11.19 0.19 14.80
CA ASP A 220 12.10 1.23 15.31
C ASP A 220 13.58 1.01 14.92
N ASN A 221 13.91 -0.13 14.30
CA ASN A 221 15.23 -0.39 13.75
C ASN A 221 15.34 0.06 12.28
N PRO A 222 16.09 1.13 11.98
CA PRO A 222 16.19 1.66 10.62
C PRO A 222 16.96 0.73 9.66
N GLU A 223 17.81 -0.16 10.15
CA GLU A 223 18.48 -1.16 9.32
C GLU A 223 17.52 -2.24 8.82
N TYR A 224 16.48 -2.56 9.59
CA TYR A 224 15.45 -3.51 9.16
C TYR A 224 14.63 -2.93 8.01
N GLN A 225 14.31 -1.63 8.06
CA GLN A 225 13.68 -0.94 6.94
C GLN A 225 14.60 -0.84 5.72
N ARG A 226 15.90 -0.58 5.92
CA ARG A 226 16.89 -0.60 4.82
C ARG A 226 17.01 -1.97 4.17
N LEU A 227 16.96 -3.05 4.95
CA LEU A 227 16.95 -4.42 4.41
C LEU A 227 15.70 -4.65 3.55
N ARG A 228 14.50 -4.28 4.03
CA ARG A 228 13.27 -4.36 3.20
C ARG A 228 13.42 -3.59 1.89
N CYS A 229 13.93 -2.36 1.95
CA CYS A 229 14.21 -1.56 0.76
C CYS A 229 15.22 -2.25 -0.18
N ARG A 230 16.29 -2.84 0.37
CA ARG A 230 17.31 -3.54 -0.42
C ARG A 230 16.74 -4.77 -1.11
N VAL A 231 15.94 -5.56 -0.40
CA VAL A 231 15.24 -6.71 -0.99
C VAL A 231 14.30 -6.23 -2.10
N ASN A 232 13.48 -5.23 -1.79
CA ASN A 232 12.47 -4.73 -2.73
C ASN A 232 13.09 -4.11 -3.97
N TYR A 233 14.06 -3.22 -3.86
CA TYR A 233 14.55 -2.43 -5.00
C TYR A 233 15.76 -3.04 -5.71
N HIS A 234 16.52 -3.93 -5.04
CA HIS A 234 17.76 -4.47 -5.59
C HIS A 234 17.77 -5.98 -5.75
N ALA A 235 17.26 -6.74 -4.76
CA ALA A 235 17.30 -8.21 -4.84
C ALA A 235 16.20 -8.79 -5.72
N LEU A 236 14.98 -8.22 -5.67
CA LEU A 236 13.83 -8.69 -6.46
C LEU A 236 13.87 -8.15 -7.91
N ARG A 237 14.82 -8.69 -8.68
CA ARG A 237 14.95 -8.48 -10.12
C ARG A 237 14.22 -9.58 -10.89
N PHE A 238 13.44 -9.20 -11.90
CA PHE A 238 12.84 -10.17 -12.81
C PHE A 238 13.91 -10.93 -13.60
N LYS A 239 13.55 -12.08 -14.17
CA LYS A 239 14.45 -12.84 -15.02
C LYS A 239 15.08 -11.99 -16.14
N PRO A 240 16.31 -12.33 -16.57
CA PRO A 240 17.02 -11.60 -17.61
C PRO A 240 16.21 -11.38 -18.89
N ASN A 241 15.46 -12.39 -19.36
CA ASN A 241 14.65 -12.26 -20.58
C ASN A 241 13.49 -11.27 -20.42
N ILE A 242 12.88 -11.18 -19.23
CA ILE A 242 11.82 -10.19 -18.93
C ILE A 242 12.43 -8.78 -18.92
N MET A 243 13.59 -8.63 -18.27
CA MET A 243 14.30 -7.35 -18.19
C MET A 243 14.75 -6.86 -19.58
N GLN A 244 15.35 -7.73 -20.40
CA GLN A 244 15.78 -7.40 -21.77
C GLN A 244 14.62 -6.97 -22.65
N LEU A 245 13.47 -7.65 -22.56
CA LEU A 245 12.27 -7.26 -23.30
C LEU A 245 11.76 -5.89 -22.84
N SER A 246 11.69 -5.67 -21.53
CA SER A 246 11.29 -4.38 -20.94
C SER A 246 12.19 -3.23 -21.39
N GLU A 247 13.50 -3.43 -21.32
CA GLU A 247 14.51 -2.47 -21.77
C GLU A 247 14.35 -2.17 -23.26
N SER A 248 14.17 -3.19 -24.10
CA SER A 248 13.95 -3.00 -25.54
C SER A 248 12.69 -2.18 -25.85
N ILE A 249 11.60 -2.38 -25.11
CA ILE A 249 10.36 -1.60 -25.27
C ILE A 249 10.64 -0.14 -24.90
N VAL A 250 11.26 0.09 -23.75
CA VAL A 250 11.58 1.45 -23.27
C VAL A 250 12.52 2.16 -24.23
N ASP A 251 13.54 1.49 -24.75
CA ASP A 251 14.50 2.07 -25.69
C ASP A 251 13.82 2.49 -27.00
N LYS A 252 12.89 1.66 -27.51
CA LYS A 252 12.09 2.01 -28.70
C LYS A 252 11.19 3.21 -28.46
N LEU A 253 10.55 3.31 -27.29
CA LEU A 253 9.71 4.45 -26.93
C LEU A 253 10.55 5.73 -26.82
N ARG A 254 11.71 5.68 -26.14
CA ARG A 254 12.63 6.82 -26.01
C ARG A 254 13.19 7.28 -27.35
N ALA A 255 13.42 6.36 -28.28
CA ALA A 255 13.86 6.70 -29.63
C ALA A 255 12.82 7.50 -30.43
N GLN A 256 11.53 7.46 -30.05
CA GLN A 256 10.45 8.26 -30.64
C GLN A 256 10.22 9.60 -29.91
N GLY A 257 10.90 9.85 -28.79
CA GLY A 257 10.77 11.05 -27.97
C GLY A 257 10.44 10.75 -26.51
N HIS A 258 10.08 11.80 -25.77
CA HIS A 258 9.59 11.65 -24.40
C HIS A 258 8.25 10.91 -24.38
N PHE A 259 8.05 10.06 -23.38
CA PHE A 259 6.80 9.33 -23.21
C PHE A 259 6.37 9.34 -21.74
N MET A 260 5.06 9.22 -21.54
CA MET A 260 4.45 9.06 -20.22
C MET A 260 3.83 7.67 -20.12
N SER A 261 4.03 7.01 -18.99
CA SER A 261 3.42 5.71 -18.68
C SER A 261 2.44 5.87 -17.54
N ILE A 262 1.19 5.44 -17.75
CA ILE A 262 0.13 5.49 -16.75
C ILE A 262 -0.36 4.06 -16.51
N HIS A 263 -0.24 3.58 -15.26
CA HIS A 263 -0.82 2.31 -14.85
C HIS A 263 -2.24 2.54 -14.31
N LEU A 264 -3.24 2.22 -15.13
CA LEU A 264 -4.65 2.31 -14.76
C LEU A 264 -5.15 0.94 -14.30
N ARG A 265 -5.63 0.84 -13.06
CA ARG A 265 -6.16 -0.39 -12.48
C ARG A 265 -7.69 -0.33 -12.47
N PHE A 266 -8.34 -1.16 -13.29
CA PHE A 266 -9.80 -1.20 -13.47
C PHE A 266 -10.44 -2.48 -12.92
N GLU A 267 -9.88 -3.06 -11.87
CA GLU A 267 -10.43 -4.27 -11.27
C GLU A 267 -11.75 -3.95 -10.54
N MET A 268 -12.72 -4.87 -10.58
CA MET A 268 -14.05 -4.64 -10.00
C MET A 268 -14.00 -4.30 -8.50
N ASP A 269 -13.04 -4.86 -7.77
CA ASP A 269 -12.81 -4.57 -6.35
C ASP A 269 -12.32 -3.13 -6.12
N MET A 270 -11.71 -2.48 -7.10
CA MET A 270 -11.33 -1.07 -7.02
C MET A 270 -12.47 -0.14 -7.41
N LEU A 271 -13.33 -0.55 -8.36
CA LEU A 271 -14.42 0.28 -8.88
C LEU A 271 -15.70 0.21 -8.03
N ALA A 272 -15.94 -0.90 -7.33
CA ALA A 272 -17.17 -1.11 -6.55
C ALA A 272 -17.15 -0.50 -5.13
N PHE A 273 -15.98 -0.07 -4.65
CA PHE A 273 -15.80 0.50 -3.30
C PHE A 273 -15.15 1.90 -3.31
N ALA A 274 -15.16 2.59 -4.46
CA ALA A 274 -14.65 3.95 -4.61
C ALA A 274 -15.61 5.01 -4.07
#